data_AF-A0AAN9AXK4-F1
#
_entry.id   AF-A0AAN9AXK4-F1
#
_cell.length_a   1.000
_cell.length_b   1.000
_cell.length_c   1.000
_cell.angle_alpha   90.00
_cell.angle_beta   90.00
_cell.angle_gamma   90.00
#
_symmetry.space_group_name_H-M   'P 1'
#
loop_
_entity.id
_entity.type
_entity.pdbx_description
1 polymer ?
#
loop_
_entity_poly.entity_id
_entity_poly.type
_entity_poly.pdbx_seq_one_letter_code
_entity_poly.pdbx_strand_id
1 'polypeptide(L)' 'MVGRQKLSLLDRGRAIGWFQDGVGVREIARRLLMSPSVITRLRQRFQATGLVQDRPRPPSQQDISGR' A
#
# COMPACT_ATOMS: atom_id res chain seq x y z
N MET A 1 -18.10 2.05 -11.89
CA MET A 1 -17.18 2.34 -10.76
C MET A 1 -16.08 1.29 -10.76
N VAL A 2 -14.84 1.65 -11.10
CA VAL A 2 -13.71 0.70 -11.09
C VAL A 2 -13.45 0.32 -9.63
N GLY A 3 -13.52 -0.97 -9.30
CA GLY A 3 -13.30 -1.48 -7.96
C GLY A 3 -11.96 -0.98 -7.41
N ARG A 4 -11.90 -0.67 -6.10
CA ARG A 4 -10.68 -0.23 -5.41
C ARG A 4 -9.58 -1.28 -5.61
N GLN A 5 -8.80 -1.14 -6.66
CA GLN A 5 -7.68 -2.04 -6.95
C GLN A 5 -6.67 -1.82 -5.85
N LYS A 6 -6.57 -2.79 -4.93
CA LYS A 6 -5.58 -2.75 -3.85
C LYS A 6 -4.21 -2.86 -4.52
N LEU A 7 -3.34 -1.90 -4.24
CA LEU A 7 -1.94 -1.94 -4.69
C LEU A 7 -1.33 -3.28 -4.27
N SER A 8 -0.84 -4.06 -5.23
CA SER A 8 -0.14 -5.31 -4.97
C SER A 8 1.07 -5.06 -4.08
N LEU A 9 1.48 -6.05 -3.28
CA LEU A 9 2.69 -5.94 -2.47
C LEU A 9 3.92 -5.63 -3.34
N LEU A 10 3.99 -6.21 -4.54
CA LEU A 10 5.07 -5.94 -5.51
C LEU A 10 5.08 -4.49 -5.97
N ASP A 11 3.91 -3.94 -6.31
CA ASP A 11 3.80 -2.54 -6.76
C ASP A 11 4.11 -1.56 -5.63
N ARG A 12 3.80 -1.92 -4.37
CA ARG A 12 4.22 -1.14 -3.21
C ARG A 12 5.73 -1.15 -3.06
N GLY A 13 6.37 -2.31 -3.18
CA GLY A 13 7.83 -2.43 -3.12
C GLY A 13 8.50 -1.57 -4.20
N ARG A 14 8.01 -1.64 -5.44
CA ARG A 14 8.50 -0.81 -6.56
C ARG A 14 8.31 0.69 -6.29
N ALA A 15 7.13 1.10 -5.82
CA ALA A 15 6.87 2.49 -5.47
C ALA A 15 7.84 3.02 -4.40
N ILE A 16 8.11 2.21 -3.37
CA ILE A 16 9.05 2.58 -2.31
C ILE A 16 10.50 2.65 -2.82
N GLY A 17 10.93 1.72 -3.68
CA GLY A 17 12.25 1.79 -4.32
C GLY A 17 12.41 3.09 -5.11
N TRP A 18 11.44 3.43 -5.96
CA TRP A 18 11.47 4.70 -6.71
C TRP A 18 11.43 5.94 -5.80
N PHE A 19 10.78 5.88 -4.64
CA PHE A 19 10.85 6.97 -3.68
C PHE A 19 12.24 7.14 -3.09
N GLN A 20 12.95 6.05 -2.80
CA GLN A 20 14.33 6.08 -2.31
C GLN A 20 15.29 6.62 -3.39
N ASP A 21 15.00 6.35 -4.65
CA ASP A 21 15.72 6.90 -5.81
C ASP A 21 15.35 8.37 -6.13
N GLY A 22 14.46 9.00 -5.34
CA GLY A 22 14.07 10.41 -5.48
C GLY A 22 12.99 10.67 -6.54
N VAL A 23 12.32 9.64 -7.07
CA VAL A 23 11.23 9.80 -8.04
C VAL A 23 10.01 10.44 -7.37
N GLY A 24 9.42 11.44 -8.03
CA GLY A 24 8.25 12.16 -7.53
C GLY A 24 6.95 11.34 -7.53
N VAL A 25 6.05 11.68 -6.60
CA VAL A 25 4.72 11.03 -6.41
C VAL A 25 3.91 10.95 -7.71
N ARG A 26 3.86 12.04 -8.48
CA ARG A 26 3.07 12.11 -9.73
C ARG A 26 3.62 11.16 -10.80
N GLU A 27 4.93 11.00 -10.85
CA GLU A 27 5.59 10.11 -11.80
C GLU A 27 5.35 8.64 -11.45
N ILE A 28 5.51 8.29 -10.18
CA ILE A 28 5.20 6.94 -9.65
C ILE A 28 3.72 6.59 -9.91
N ALA A 29 2.81 7.54 -9.66
CA ALA A 29 1.38 7.37 -9.90
C ALA A 29 1.07 7.07 -11.38
N ARG A 30 1.72 7.77 -12.32
CA ARG A 30 1.58 7.50 -13.76
C ARG A 30 2.10 6.12 -14.13
N ARG A 31 3.28 5.72 -13.61
CA ARG A 31 3.89 4.42 -13.91
C ARG A 31 3.05 3.24 -13.41
N LEU A 32 2.35 3.40 -12.28
CA LEU A 32 1.51 2.37 -11.69
C LEU A 32 0.03 2.49 -12.07
N LEU A 33 -0.33 3.43 -12.97
CA LEU A 33 -1.72 3.72 -13.36
C LEU A 33 -2.64 3.95 -12.16
N MET A 34 -2.14 4.68 -11.16
CA MET A 34 -2.79 4.90 -9.87
C MET A 34 -3.00 6.39 -9.59
N SER A 35 -3.96 6.70 -8.74
CA SER A 35 -4.16 8.09 -8.31
C SER A 35 -2.99 8.54 -7.40
N PRO A 36 -2.53 9.80 -7.52
CA PRO A 36 -1.49 10.35 -6.65
C PRO A 36 -1.78 10.18 -5.16
N SER A 37 -3.05 10.26 -4.76
CA SER A 37 -3.49 10.08 -3.37
C SER A 37 -3.17 8.69 -2.80
N VAL A 38 -3.19 7.63 -3.63
CA VAL A 38 -2.81 6.27 -3.22
C VAL A 38 -1.32 6.20 -2.89
N ILE A 39 -0.51 6.81 -3.76
CA ILE A 39 0.94 6.85 -3.62
C ILE A 39 1.36 7.72 -2.43
N THR A 40 0.69 8.86 -2.20
CA THR A 40 0.88 9.69 -0.99
C THR A 40 0.58 8.91 0.29
N ARG A 41 -0.55 8.19 0.34
CA ARG A 41 -0.92 7.37 1.50
C ARG A 41 0.07 6.25 1.75
N LEU A 42 0.56 5.59 0.69
CA LEU A 42 1.61 4.57 0.80
C LEU A 42 2.89 5.16 1.41
N ARG A 43 3.33 6.31 0.92
CA ARG A 43 4.51 7.02 1.44
C ARG A 43 4.35 7.38 2.92
N GLN A 44 3.23 8.00 3.29
CA GLN A 44 2.96 8.36 4.68
C GLN A 44 2.99 7.14 5.60
N ARG A 45 2.38 6.03 5.17
CA ARG A 45 2.40 4.79 5.93
C ARG A 45 3.81 4.23 6.07
N PHE A 46 4.57 4.17 4.99
CA PHE A 46 5.95 3.69 5.01
C PHE A 46 6.84 4.56 5.92
N GLN A 47 6.67 5.89 5.90
CA GLN A 47 7.38 6.78 6.82
C GLN A 47 6.98 6.55 8.28
N ALA A 48 5.72 6.20 8.54
CA ALA A 48 5.24 5.96 9.91
C ALA A 48 5.64 4.58 10.48
N THR A 49 5.71 3.54 9.64
CA THR A 49 5.91 2.16 10.11
C THR A 49 7.20 1.49 9.62
N GLY A 50 7.85 2.03 8.60
CA GLY A 50 8.94 1.36 7.88
C GLY A 50 8.49 0.12 7.08
N LEU A 51 7.19 -0.20 7.06
CA LEU A 51 6.67 -1.43 6.47
C LEU A 51 5.93 -1.17 5.15
N VAL A 52 6.24 -2.00 4.15
CA VAL A 52 5.59 -2.01 2.83
C VAL A 52 4.33 -2.89 2.83
N GLN A 53 4.25 -3.84 3.76
CA GLN A 53 3.13 -4.77 3.90
C GLN A 53 1.93 -4.10 4.58
N ASP A 54 0.73 -4.57 4.22
CA ASP A 54 -0.43 -4.34 5.09
C ASP A 54 -0.20 -5.04 6.42
N ARG A 55 -0.48 -4.35 7.54
CA ARG A 55 -0.52 -5.02 8.85
C ARG A 55 -1.47 -6.21 8.72
N PRO A 56 -1.04 -7.45 9.03
CA PRO A 56 -1.96 -8.57 9.03
C PRO A 56 -3.13 -8.20 9.92
N ARG A 57 -4.34 -8.29 9.37
CA ARG A 57 -5.55 -8.09 10.16
C ARG A 57 -5.53 -9.23 11.19
N PRO A 58 -5.54 -8.95 12.50
CA PRO A 58 -5.65 -10.03 13.47
C PRO A 58 -6.89 -10.87 13.11
N PRO A 59 -6.82 -12.20 13.19
CA PRO A 59 -7.99 -13.04 12.95
C PRO A 59 -9.09 -12.56 13.90
N SER A 60 -10.22 -12.18 13.33
CA SER A 60 -11.42 -11.87 14.09
C SER A 60 -11.72 -13.04 15.02
N GLN A 61 -11.73 -12.79 16.33
CA GLN A 61 -12.18 -13.71 17.38
C GLN A 61 -13.66 -14.09 17.21
N GLN A 62 -14.02 -14.82 16.15
CA GLN A 62 -15.40 -15.23 15.90
C GLN A 62 -15.57 -16.75 15.72
N ASP A 63 -14.57 -17.56 16.09
CA ASP A 63 -14.66 -19.02 15.99
C ASP A 63 -14.26 -19.74 17.28
N ILE A 64 -14.63 -19.16 18.43
CA ILE A 64 -14.55 -19.85 19.73
C ILE A 64 -15.92 -19.77 20.41
N SER A 65 -16.97 -20.24 19.74
CA SER A 65 -18.19 -20.63 20.42
C SER A 65 -18.98 -21.60 19.53
N GLY A 66 -18.79 -22.88 19.78
CA GLY A 66 -19.45 -23.97 19.08
C GLY A 66 -19.14 -25.28 19.77
N ARG A 67 -19.59 -25.37 21.02
CA ARG A 67 -19.69 -26.61 21.80
C ARG A 67 -20.63 -27.59 21.13
#